data_AF-A0A2G2QMD2-F1
#
_entry.id   AF-A0A2G2QMD2-F1
#
_cell.length_a   1.000
_cell.length_b   1.000
_cell.length_c   1.000
_cell.angle_alpha   90.00
_cell.angle_beta   90.00
_cell.angle_gamma   90.00
#
_symmetry.space_group_name_H-M   'P 1'
#
loop_
_entity.id
_entity.type
_entity.pdbx_description
1 polymer ?
#
loop_
_entity_poly.entity_id
_entity_poly.type
_entity_poly.pdbx_seq_one_letter_code
_entity_poly.pdbx_strand_id
1 'polypeptide(L)'
;MPYVNRNQQGEIIQLFDTPVNESSEWLEVNHLDVVAFLQNPSNVTELKTALSSSDVEMLRVVEDLVDMLMDKQVFVFTELPEAVQSKLNARKKLRKNVNALENLIVEDDNIL
;
A
#
# COMPACT_ATOMS: atom_id res chain seq x y z
N MET A 1 -13.44 14.07 13.10
CA MET A 1 -12.96 14.39 14.46
C MET A 1 -12.34 13.11 14.99
N PRO A 2 -11.03 13.07 15.21
CA PRO A 2 -10.34 11.82 15.46
C PRO A 2 -10.36 11.41 16.94
N TYR A 3 -10.29 10.11 17.17
CA TYR A 3 -9.92 9.50 18.44
C TYR A 3 -8.40 9.32 18.49
N VAL A 4 -7.79 9.57 19.63
CA VAL A 4 -6.34 9.46 19.83
C VAL A 4 -6.01 8.39 20.85
N ASN A 5 -4.90 7.68 20.61
CA ASN A 5 -4.24 6.85 21.60
C ASN A 5 -2.92 7.49 22.01
N ARG A 6 -2.64 7.46 23.30
CA ARG A 6 -1.40 7.99 23.89
C ARG A 6 -0.51 6.87 24.42
N ASN A 7 0.79 7.07 24.39
CA ASN A 7 1.75 6.21 25.09
C ASN A 7 1.75 6.50 26.61
N GLN A 8 2.57 5.75 27.37
CA GLN A 8 2.71 5.93 28.82
C GLN A 8 3.30 7.29 29.21
N GLN A 9 3.93 7.99 28.27
CA GLN A 9 4.52 9.32 28.42
C GLN A 9 3.52 10.45 28.09
N GLY A 10 2.29 10.12 27.67
CA GLY A 10 1.23 11.07 27.34
C GLY A 10 1.27 11.61 25.91
N GLU A 11 2.17 11.11 25.06
CA GLU A 11 2.29 11.53 23.66
C GLU A 11 1.31 10.76 22.78
N ILE A 12 0.68 11.44 21.82
CA ILE A 12 -0.17 10.77 20.82
C ILE A 12 0.71 9.88 19.96
N ILE A 13 0.30 8.63 19.80
CA ILE A 13 0.97 7.65 18.92
C ILE A 13 0.11 7.28 17.70
N GLN A 14 -1.21 7.43 17.79
CA GLN A 14 -2.14 7.04 16.72
C GLN A 14 -3.42 7.89 16.72
N LEU A 15 -3.98 8.12 15.53
CA LEU A 15 -5.26 8.77 15.26
C LEU A 15 -6.21 7.77 14.59
N PHE A 16 -7.48 7.75 14.99
CA PHE A 16 -8.51 6.86 14.44
C PHE A 16 -9.80 7.62 14.14
N ASP A 17 -10.54 7.17 13.12
CA ASP A 17 -11.87 7.73 12.80
C ASP A 17 -12.98 7.16 13.70
N THR A 18 -12.71 6.05 14.39
CA THR A 18 -13.62 5.39 15.33
C THR A 18 -12.87 5.03 16.61
N PRO A 19 -13.56 4.92 17.77
CA PRO A 19 -12.91 4.51 19.00
C PRO A 19 -12.50 3.04 18.89
N VAL A 20 -11.22 2.75 19.11
CA VAL A 20 -10.66 1.39 18.95
C VAL A 20 -10.56 0.65 20.29
N ASN A 21 -10.49 1.39 21.39
CA ASN A 21 -10.38 0.85 22.75
C ASN A 21 -10.96 1.82 23.79
N GLU A 22 -11.06 1.39 25.06
CA GLU A 22 -11.54 2.24 26.16
C GLU A 22 -10.59 3.41 26.48
N SER A 23 -9.34 3.36 26.03
CA SER A 23 -8.34 4.42 26.17
C SER A 23 -8.40 5.47 25.05
N SER A 24 -9.33 5.32 24.10
CA SER A 24 -9.47 6.22 22.95
C SER A 24 -10.06 7.55 23.40
N GLU A 25 -9.23 8.59 23.40
CA GLU A 25 -9.62 9.95 23.77
C GLU A 25 -10.13 10.68 22.52
N TRP A 26 -11.31 11.29 22.59
CA TRP A 26 -11.79 12.13 21.49
C TRP A 26 -11.14 13.51 21.57
N LEU A 27 -10.57 13.99 20.47
CA LEU A 27 -10.00 15.33 20.38
C LEU A 27 -10.50 16.09 19.13
N GLU A 28 -10.54 17.41 19.23
CA GLU A 28 -10.77 18.25 18.06
C GLU A 28 -9.58 18.23 17.11
N VAL A 29 -9.83 18.36 15.80
CA VAL A 29 -8.77 18.32 14.77
C VAL A 29 -7.77 19.49 14.87
N ASN A 30 -8.19 20.59 15.50
CA ASN A 30 -7.41 21.80 15.76
C ASN A 30 -6.67 21.73 17.11
N HIS A 31 -6.84 20.65 17.89
CA HIS A 31 -6.20 20.51 19.19
C HIS A 31 -4.68 20.49 19.02
N LEU A 32 -3.96 21.21 19.88
CA LEU A 32 -2.51 21.39 19.78
C LEU A 32 -1.76 20.05 19.66
N ASP A 33 -2.14 19.05 20.45
CA ASP A 33 -1.53 17.72 20.39
C ASP A 33 -1.78 17.01 19.05
N VAL A 34 -2.98 17.14 18.47
CA VAL A 34 -3.32 16.54 17.16
C VAL A 34 -2.51 17.21 16.06
N VAL A 35 -2.41 18.54 16.11
CA VAL A 35 -1.60 19.32 15.17
C VAL A 35 -0.12 18.96 15.31
N ALA A 36 0.40 18.86 16.54
CA ALA A 36 1.78 18.47 16.80
C ALA A 36 2.09 17.04 16.31
N PHE A 37 1.15 16.10 16.51
CA PHE A 37 1.27 14.74 16.01
C PHE A 37 1.33 14.67 14.47
N LEU A 38 0.48 15.43 13.79
CA LEU A 38 0.45 15.52 12.32
C LEU A 38 1.68 16.23 11.75
N GLN A 39 2.26 17.17 12.50
CA GLN A 39 3.47 17.91 12.11
C GLN A 39 4.77 17.16 12.44
N ASN A 40 4.72 16.04 13.16
CA ASN A 40 5.90 15.28 13.50
C ASN A 40 6.50 14.60 12.24
N PRO A 41 7.75 14.94 11.85
CA PRO A 41 8.37 14.44 10.61
C PRO A 41 8.56 12.92 10.59
N SER A 42 8.66 12.26 11.74
CA SER A 42 8.72 10.80 11.83
C SER A 42 7.41 10.16 11.39
N ASN A 43 6.27 10.72 11.82
CA ASN A 43 4.94 10.24 11.45
C ASN A 43 4.65 10.51 9.97
N VAL A 44 5.09 11.65 9.43
CA VAL A 44 5.00 11.95 7.99
C VAL A 44 5.77 10.91 7.17
N THR A 45 6.91 10.44 7.67
CA THR A 45 7.72 9.41 7.00
C THR A 45 7.04 8.06 7.06
N GLU A 46 6.50 7.66 8.23
CA GLU A 46 5.74 6.41 8.38
C GLU A 46 4.47 6.38 7.51
N LEU A 47 3.71 7.49 7.48
CA LEU A 47 2.52 7.62 6.63
C LEU A 47 2.89 7.55 5.14
N LYS A 48 3.99 8.19 4.73
CA LYS A 48 4.50 8.08 3.35
C LYS A 48 4.92 6.66 3.00
N THR A 49 5.56 5.95 3.92
CA THR A 49 5.97 4.56 3.72
C THR A 49 4.74 3.65 3.61
N ALA A 50 3.76 3.81 4.49
CA ALA A 50 2.50 3.05 4.46
C ALA A 50 1.69 3.32 3.18
N LEU A 51 1.64 4.57 2.72
CA LEU A 51 1.01 4.91 1.44
C LEU A 51 1.77 4.27 0.27
N SER A 52 3.10 4.35 0.27
CA SER A 52 3.92 3.76 -0.80
C SER A 52 3.78 2.24 -0.85
N SER A 53 3.68 1.56 0.30
CA SER A 53 3.43 0.12 0.33
C SER A 53 2.02 -0.22 -0.17
N SER A 54 1.01 0.56 0.23
CA SER A 54 -0.37 0.40 -0.26
C SER A 54 -0.45 0.61 -1.77
N ASP A 55 0.28 1.57 -2.33
CA ASP A 55 0.31 1.81 -3.78
C ASP A 55 0.91 0.62 -4.54
N VAL A 56 1.93 -0.05 -3.97
CA VAL A 56 2.52 -1.26 -4.56
C VAL A 56 1.53 -2.41 -4.57
N GLU A 57 0.76 -2.60 -3.49
CA GLU A 57 -0.29 -3.61 -3.41
C GLU A 57 -1.44 -3.31 -4.40
N MET A 58 -1.88 -2.05 -4.47
CA MET A 58 -2.93 -1.61 -5.38
C MET A 58 -2.52 -1.82 -6.85
N LEU A 59 -1.26 -1.58 -7.20
CA LEU A 59 -0.78 -1.79 -8.56
C LEU A 59 -0.94 -3.24 -9.04
N ARG A 60 -0.77 -4.22 -8.13
CA ARG A 60 -1.00 -5.64 -8.45
C ARG A 60 -2.46 -5.91 -8.75
N VAL A 61 -3.36 -5.34 -7.95
CA VAL A 61 -4.81 -5.45 -8.18
C VAL A 61 -5.20 -4.86 -9.54
N VAL A 62 -4.62 -3.72 -9.91
CA VAL A 62 -4.87 -3.09 -11.21
C VAL A 62 -4.38 -3.99 -12.36
N GLU A 63 -3.21 -4.63 -12.23
CA GLU A 63 -2.70 -5.57 -13.24
C GLU A 63 -3.66 -6.75 -13.44
N ASP A 64 -4.12 -7.37 -12.35
CA ASP A 64 -5.06 -8.50 -12.39
C ASP A 64 -6.43 -8.08 -12.98
N LEU A 65 -6.91 -6.87 -12.67
CA LEU A 65 -8.12 -6.31 -13.26
C LEU A 65 -7.97 -6.07 -14.77
N VAL A 66 -6.83 -5.55 -15.21
CA VAL A 66 -6.53 -5.34 -16.63
C VAL A 66 -6.54 -6.68 -17.37
N ASP A 67 -5.88 -7.71 -16.82
CA ASP A 67 -5.86 -9.05 -17.41
C ASP A 67 -7.28 -9.67 -17.47
N MET A 68 -8.06 -9.55 -16.39
CA MET A 68 -9.44 -10.02 -16.36
C MET A 68 -10.32 -9.32 -17.42
N LEU A 69 -10.17 -8.01 -17.60
CA LEU A 69 -10.95 -7.26 -18.60
C LEU A 69 -10.54 -7.61 -20.03
N MET A 70 -9.26 -7.88 -20.28
CA MET A 70 -8.79 -8.38 -21.57
C MET A 70 -9.31 -9.81 -21.85
N ASP A 71 -9.30 -10.69 -20.86
CA ASP A 71 -9.85 -12.06 -20.98
C ASP A 71 -11.36 -12.04 -21.28
N LYS A 72 -12.06 -11.06 -20.72
CA LYS A 72 -13.49 -10.79 -21.00
C LYS A 72 -13.71 -10.05 -22.33
N GLN A 73 -12.64 -9.74 -23.08
CA GLN A 73 -12.68 -9.00 -24.34
C GLN A 73 -13.38 -7.63 -24.23
N VAL A 74 -13.30 -6.99 -23.06
CA VAL A 74 -13.86 -5.64 -22.83
C VAL A 74 -13.06 -4.58 -23.61
N PHE A 75 -11.75 -4.77 -23.68
CA PHE A 75 -10.83 -4.01 -24.54
C PHE A 75 -9.67 -4.91 -24.94
N VAL A 76 -8.93 -4.52 -25.99
CA VAL A 76 -7.68 -5.18 -26.37
C VAL A 76 -6.47 -4.35 -25.97
N PHE A 77 -5.35 -5.00 -25.68
CA PHE A 77 -4.14 -4.34 -25.17
C PHE A 77 -3.67 -3.14 -26.01
N THR A 78 -3.82 -3.23 -27.34
CA THR A 78 -3.40 -2.19 -28.29
C THR A 78 -4.26 -0.93 -28.26
N GLU A 79 -5.44 -0.96 -27.62
CA GLU A 79 -6.30 0.21 -27.42
C GLU A 79 -5.82 1.10 -26.27
N LEU A 80 -4.97 0.58 -25.38
CA LEU A 80 -4.40 1.37 -24.29
C LEU A 80 -3.37 2.37 -24.84
N PRO A 81 -3.17 3.55 -24.21
CA PRO A 81 -2.11 4.48 -24.60
C PRO A 81 -0.73 3.81 -24.55
N GLU A 82 0.17 4.17 -25.47
CA GLU A 82 1.53 3.56 -25.55
C GLU A 82 2.29 3.61 -24.21
N ALA A 83 2.14 4.71 -23.46
CA ALA A 83 2.75 4.86 -22.14
C ALA A 83 2.23 3.80 -21.14
N VAL A 84 0.95 3.44 -21.21
CA VAL A 84 0.34 2.41 -20.36
C VAL A 84 0.81 1.03 -20.80
N GLN A 85 0.82 0.76 -22.11
CA GLN A 85 1.31 -0.51 -22.67
C GLN A 85 2.77 -0.78 -22.26
N SER A 86 3.63 0.23 -22.37
CA SER A 86 5.05 0.12 -21.99
C SER A 86 5.22 -0.22 -20.51
N LYS A 87 4.49 0.47 -19.62
CA LYS A 87 4.53 0.22 -18.18
C LYS A 87 4.04 -1.17 -17.81
N LEU A 88 2.91 -1.61 -18.36
CA LEU A 88 2.36 -2.95 -18.12
C LEU A 88 3.32 -4.04 -18.61
N ASN A 89 3.92 -3.87 -19.79
CA ASN A 89 4.91 -4.82 -20.31
C ASN A 89 6.18 -4.90 -19.45
N ALA A 90 6.72 -3.75 -19.03
CA ALA A 90 7.88 -3.73 -18.13
C ALA A 90 7.58 -4.46 -16.82
N ARG A 91 6.39 -4.22 -16.25
CA ARG A 91 5.95 -4.85 -15.00
C ARG A 91 5.77 -6.36 -15.15
N LYS A 92 5.08 -6.81 -16.20
CA LYS A 92 4.89 -8.24 -16.50
C LYS A 92 6.21 -8.98 -16.67
N LYS A 93 7.19 -8.37 -17.33
CA LYS A 93 8.55 -8.93 -17.49
C LYS A 93 9.25 -9.09 -16.14
N LEU A 94 9.23 -8.06 -15.30
CA LEU A 94 9.82 -8.12 -13.96
C LEU A 94 9.19 -9.23 -13.12
N ARG A 95 7.85 -9.37 -13.16
CA ARG A 95 7.15 -10.43 -12.44
C ARG A 95 7.53 -11.82 -12.92
N LYS A 96 7.60 -12.03 -14.24
CA LYS A 96 8.05 -13.31 -14.81
C LYS A 96 9.47 -13.66 -14.37
N ASN A 97 10.37 -12.68 -14.33
CA ASN A 97 11.75 -12.91 -13.90
C ASN A 97 11.84 -13.24 -12.41
N VAL A 98 11.10 -12.54 -11.54
CA VAL A 98 11.06 -12.84 -10.10
C VAL A 98 10.48 -14.23 -9.85
N ASN A 99 9.35 -14.56 -10.46
CA ASN A 99 8.74 -15.89 -10.32
C ASN A 99 9.66 -17.00 -10.87
N ALA A 100 10.38 -16.75 -11.96
CA ALA A 100 11.35 -17.71 -12.50
C ALA A 100 12.51 -17.94 -11.53
N LEU A 101 13.01 -16.89 -10.87
CA LEU A 101 14.04 -17.00 -9.84
C LEU A 101 13.53 -17.75 -8.60
N GLU A 102 12.29 -17.48 -8.15
CA GLU A 102 11.66 -18.21 -7.06
C GLU A 102 11.51 -19.71 -7.39
N ASN A 103 11.07 -20.04 -8.61
CA ASN A 103 10.95 -21.43 -9.04
C ASN A 103 12.30 -22.15 -9.06
N LEU A 104 13.38 -21.49 -9.49
CA LEU A 104 14.73 -22.08 -9.50
C LEU A 104 15.27 -22.37 -8.10
N ILE A 105 14.93 -21.53 -7.11
CA ILE A 105 15.31 -21.76 -5.71
C ILE A 105 14.53 -22.95 -5.13
N VAL A 106 13.25 -23.07 -5.46
CA VAL A 106 12.38 -24.16 -4.97
C VAL A 106 12.74 -25.51 -5.63
N GLU A 107 13.23 -25.51 -6.87
CA GLU A 107 13.65 -26.74 -7.55
C GLU A 107 14.96 -27.32 -6.97
N ASP A 108 15.87 -26.48 -6.45
CA ASP A 108 17.14 -26.92 -5.85
C ASP A 108 16.94 -27.56 -4.45
N ASP A 109 15.89 -27.15 -3.72
CA ASP A 109 15.52 -27.71 -2.42
C ASP A 109 14.77 -29.07 -2.52
N ASN A 110 14.46 -29.53 -3.74
CA ASN A 110 13.75 -30.80 -4.00
C ASN A 110 14.66 -31.88 -4.60
N ILE A 111 15.97 -31.67 -4.58
CA ILE A 111 16.99 -32.67 -4.92
C ILE A 111 17.55 -33.27 -3.63
N LEU A 112 16.82 -34.22 -3.05
CA LEU A 112 17.28 -35.08 -1.94
C LEU A 112 16.98 -36.55 -2.25
#